data_AF-A0A3C1SCE7-F1
#
_entry.id   AF-A0A3C1SCE7-F1
#
_cell.length_a   1.000
_cell.length_b   1.000
_cell.length_c   1.000
_cell.angle_alpha   90.00
_cell.angle_beta   90.00
_cell.angle_gamma   90.00
#
_symmetry.space_group_name_H-M   'P 1'
#
loop_
_entity.id
_entity.type
_entity.pdbx_description
1 polymer ?
#
loop_
_entity_poly.entity_id
_entity_poly.type
_entity_poly.pdbx_seq_one_letter_code
_entity_poly.pdbx_strand_id
1 'polypeptide(L)'
;MDRYSDFKNELLQIRADVSALLEKASGLPGADSHSFDNWKKTCGDIETQLSYEMIRAAVVGAIKSGKSTFVNSLLRGDYLKRGAGVVTSIVTRIHNGQSLTATLYFKSWDDVNAEIERALVLFP
;
A
#
# COMPACT_ATOMS: atom_id res chain seq x y z
N MET A 1 -1.88 3.56 17.13
CA MET A 1 -0.92 3.01 16.14
C MET A 1 -0.13 1.87 16.76
N ASP A 2 0.16 1.96 18.05
CA ASP A 2 0.90 0.99 18.85
C ASP A 2 0.55 -0.47 18.57
N ARG A 3 -0.72 -0.90 18.70
CA ARG A 3 -1.09 -2.30 18.42
C ARG A 3 -0.73 -2.82 17.02
N TYR A 4 -0.87 -2.00 15.98
CA TYR A 4 -0.52 -2.44 14.62
C TYR A 4 0.99 -2.60 14.48
N SER A 5 1.76 -1.62 14.99
CA SER A 5 3.22 -1.72 15.02
C SER A 5 3.70 -2.89 15.88
N ASP A 6 3.05 -3.14 17.01
CA ASP A 6 3.39 -4.24 17.93
C ASP A 6 3.18 -5.58 17.23
N PHE A 7 1.99 -5.82 16.64
CA PHE A 7 1.73 -7.04 15.88
C PHE A 7 2.64 -7.19 14.67
N LYS A 8 2.95 -6.09 13.95
CA LYS A 8 3.91 -6.12 12.84
C LYS A 8 5.29 -6.57 13.33
N ASN A 9 5.78 -5.99 14.42
CA ASN A 9 7.09 -6.31 14.99
C ASN A 9 7.14 -7.75 15.50
N GLU A 10 6.09 -8.21 16.17
CA GLU A 10 5.95 -9.61 16.62
C GLU A 10 6.00 -10.57 15.43
N LEU A 11 5.28 -10.27 14.34
CA LEU A 11 5.24 -11.13 13.16
C LEU A 11 6.59 -11.15 12.41
N LEU A 12 7.30 -10.02 12.38
CA LEU A 12 8.68 -9.94 11.87
C LEU A 12 9.65 -10.77 12.73
N GLN A 13 9.49 -10.76 14.05
CA GLN A 13 10.31 -11.55 14.96
C GLN A 13 10.06 -13.05 14.78
N ILE A 14 8.80 -13.49 14.75
CA ILE A 14 8.43 -14.89 14.50
C ILE A 14 9.01 -15.36 13.18
N ARG A 15 8.93 -14.53 12.13
CA ARG A 15 9.54 -14.82 10.82
C ARG A 15 11.05 -15.01 10.93
N ALA A 16 11.76 -14.12 11.65
CA ALA A 16 13.21 -14.22 11.83
C ALA A 16 13.60 -15.51 12.57
N ASP A 17 12.84 -15.87 13.60
CA ASP A 17 13.07 -17.08 14.38
C ASP A 17 12.84 -18.35 13.54
N VAL A 18 11.75 -18.38 12.75
CA VAL A 18 11.45 -19.49 11.83
C VAL A 18 12.51 -19.61 10.74
N SER A 19 12.94 -18.51 10.13
CA SER A 19 14.03 -18.51 9.15
C SER A 19 15.32 -19.08 9.75
N ALA A 20 15.69 -18.69 10.98
CA ALA A 20 16.86 -19.22 11.66
C ALA A 20 16.76 -20.72 11.96
N LEU A 21 15.56 -21.22 12.31
CA LEU A 21 15.31 -22.64 12.50
C LEU A 21 15.44 -23.44 11.19
N LEU A 22 14.91 -22.90 10.09
CA LEU A 22 15.01 -23.52 8.76
C LEU A 22 16.47 -23.59 8.28
N GLU A 23 17.27 -22.55 8.51
CA GLU A 23 18.70 -22.58 8.19
C GLU A 23 19.44 -23.66 8.99
N LYS A 24 19.20 -23.74 10.30
CA LYS A 24 19.78 -24.81 11.15
C LYS A 24 19.37 -26.20 10.68
N ALA A 25 18.11 -26.39 10.32
CA ALA A 25 17.60 -27.67 9.82
C ALA A 25 18.23 -28.07 8.47
N SER A 26 18.46 -27.10 7.57
CA SER A 26 19.13 -27.36 6.29
C SER A 26 20.61 -27.73 6.42
N GLY A 27 21.25 -27.42 7.55
CA GLY A 27 22.63 -27.79 7.85
C GLY A 27 22.81 -29.19 8.46
N LEU A 28 21.72 -29.92 8.76
CA LEU A 28 21.80 -31.24 9.38
C LEU A 28 22.12 -32.35 8.35
N PRO A 29 22.95 -33.34 8.70
CA PRO A 29 23.25 -34.47 7.82
C PRO A 29 21.97 -35.23 7.46
N GLY A 30 21.68 -35.37 6.17
CA GLY A 30 20.49 -36.08 5.67
C GLY A 30 19.28 -35.17 5.36
N ALA A 31 19.40 -33.86 5.58
CA ALA A 31 18.43 -32.91 5.03
C ALA A 31 18.68 -32.71 3.53
N ASP A 32 17.67 -32.99 2.71
CA ASP A 32 17.70 -32.58 1.30
C ASP A 32 17.62 -31.05 1.24
N SER A 33 18.58 -30.42 0.56
CA SER A 33 18.73 -28.96 0.49
C SER A 33 17.47 -28.26 -0.03
N HIS A 34 16.65 -28.96 -0.82
CA HIS A 34 15.43 -28.43 -1.41
C HIS A 34 14.18 -28.54 -0.54
N SER A 35 14.22 -29.31 0.55
CA SER A 35 13.04 -29.57 1.40
C SER A 35 12.48 -28.30 2.06
N PHE A 36 13.31 -27.26 2.21
CA PHE A 36 12.95 -26.02 2.90
C PHE A 36 12.87 -24.79 1.99
N ASP A 37 13.13 -24.91 0.69
CA ASP A 37 13.20 -23.77 -0.24
C ASP A 37 11.89 -22.98 -0.31
N ASN A 38 10.75 -23.68 -0.39
CA ASN A 38 9.43 -23.04 -0.40
C ASN A 38 9.13 -22.30 0.92
N TRP A 39 9.60 -22.82 2.05
CA TRP A 39 9.44 -22.18 3.35
C TRP A 39 10.33 -20.94 3.49
N LYS A 40 11.58 -21.02 3.02
CA LYS A 40 12.50 -19.87 2.96
C LYS A 40 11.91 -18.76 2.06
N LYS A 41 11.39 -19.13 0.89
CA LYS A 41 10.70 -18.20 -0.02
C LYS A 41 9.51 -17.53 0.67
N THR A 42 8.64 -18.31 1.30
CA THR A 42 7.46 -17.79 2.02
C THR A 42 7.87 -16.80 3.12
N CYS A 43 8.92 -17.11 3.89
CA CYS A 43 9.44 -16.20 4.92
C CYS A 43 10.02 -14.90 4.33
N GLY A 44 10.56 -14.93 3.11
CA GLY A 44 11.01 -13.74 2.37
C GLY A 44 9.86 -12.90 1.82
N ASP A 45 8.83 -13.55 1.29
CA ASP A 45 7.64 -12.87 0.77
C ASP A 45 6.89 -12.12 1.88
N ILE A 46 6.81 -12.70 3.09
CA ILE A 46 6.19 -12.06 4.27
C ILE A 46 6.91 -10.76 4.64
N GLU A 47 8.24 -10.74 4.65
CA GLU A 47 9.02 -9.51 4.91
C GLU A 47 8.73 -8.44 3.86
N THR A 48 8.73 -8.83 2.59
CA THR A 48 8.43 -7.92 1.48
C THR A 48 7.02 -7.34 1.63
N GLN A 49 6.03 -8.15 1.99
CA GLN A 49 4.65 -7.70 2.16
C GLN A 49 4.46 -6.81 3.40
N LEU A 50 5.11 -7.11 4.52
CA LEU A 50 5.04 -6.30 5.74
C LEU A 50 5.84 -5.01 5.66
N SER A 51 6.84 -4.95 4.77
CA SER A 51 7.57 -3.72 4.48
C SER A 51 6.71 -2.66 3.78
N TYR A 52 5.54 -3.04 3.22
CA TYR A 52 4.54 -2.06 2.81
C TYR A 52 3.90 -1.42 4.04
N GLU A 53 4.49 -0.33 4.51
CA GLU A 53 4.13 0.35 5.76
C GLU A 53 2.80 1.13 5.72
N MET A 54 2.08 1.10 4.59
CA MET A 54 0.93 1.97 4.38
C MET A 54 -0.35 1.18 4.13
N ILE A 55 -1.28 1.29 5.07
CA ILE A 55 -2.68 0.92 4.86
C ILE A 55 -3.29 1.94 3.89
N ARG A 56 -3.83 1.45 2.77
CA ARG A 56 -4.48 2.28 1.76
C ARG A 56 -6.00 2.19 1.92
N ALA A 57 -6.65 3.34 2.04
CA ALA A 57 -8.11 3.46 2.05
C ALA A 57 -8.56 4.44 0.96
N ALA A 58 -9.63 4.09 0.25
CA ALA A 58 -10.23 4.94 -0.77
C ALA A 58 -11.54 5.54 -0.27
N VAL A 59 -11.72 6.85 -0.44
CA VAL A 59 -12.98 7.56 -0.12
C VAL A 59 -13.70 7.89 -1.43
N VAL A 60 -14.81 7.20 -1.69
CA VAL A 60 -15.57 7.31 -2.94
C VAL A 60 -16.97 7.83 -2.67
N GLY A 61 -17.54 8.59 -3.61
CA GLY A 61 -18.88 9.14 -3.50
C GLY A 61 -19.13 10.27 -4.48
N ALA A 62 -20.39 10.66 -4.63
CA ALA A 62 -20.83 11.68 -5.58
C ALA A 62 -20.16 13.06 -5.37
N ILE A 63 -20.18 13.89 -6.40
CA ILE A 63 -19.67 15.26 -6.34
C ILE A 63 -20.41 16.03 -5.23
N LYS A 64 -19.67 16.84 -4.46
CA LYS A 64 -20.18 17.62 -3.30
C LYS A 64 -20.75 16.79 -2.13
N SER A 65 -20.51 15.49 -2.06
CA SER A 65 -20.94 14.63 -0.93
C SER A 65 -20.14 14.80 0.37
N GLY A 66 -19.24 15.80 0.46
CA GLY A 66 -18.45 16.05 1.67
C GLY A 66 -17.17 15.23 1.83
N LYS A 67 -16.67 14.52 0.80
CA LYS A 67 -15.46 13.68 0.89
C LYS A 67 -14.22 14.41 1.44
N SER A 68 -13.90 15.60 0.90
CA SER A 68 -12.76 16.40 1.39
C SER A 68 -12.96 16.83 2.85
N THR A 69 -14.21 17.17 3.23
CA THR A 69 -14.57 17.51 4.61
C THR A 69 -14.34 16.33 5.54
N PHE A 70 -14.80 15.13 5.16
CA PHE A 70 -14.60 13.90 5.94
C PHE A 70 -13.11 13.59 6.15
N VAL A 71 -12.31 13.60 5.07
CA VAL A 71 -10.87 13.31 5.15
C VAL A 71 -10.16 14.33 6.03
N ASN A 72 -10.44 15.63 5.88
CA ASN A 72 -9.83 16.66 6.72
C ASN A 72 -10.23 16.52 8.20
N SER A 73 -11.47 16.16 8.51
CA SER A 73 -11.91 15.86 9.88
C SER A 73 -11.21 14.63 10.45
N LEU A 74 -11.06 13.57 9.65
CA LEU A 74 -10.33 12.35 10.03
C LEU A 74 -8.85 12.64 10.35
N LEU A 75 -8.22 13.48 9.53
CA LEU A 75 -6.82 13.90 9.69
C LEU A 75 -6.64 15.06 10.68
N ARG A 76 -7.73 15.59 11.25
CA ARG A 76 -7.73 16.71 12.21
C ARG A 76 -7.01 17.98 11.70
N GLY A 77 -7.12 18.26 10.40
CA GLY A 77 -6.48 19.42 9.78
C GLY A 77 -7.07 19.74 8.40
N ASP A 78 -6.83 20.95 7.90
CA ASP A 78 -7.39 21.40 6.62
C ASP A 78 -6.41 21.20 5.46
N TYR A 79 -6.32 19.96 4.97
CA TYR A 79 -5.35 19.55 3.95
C TYR A 79 -5.91 19.59 2.52
N LEU A 80 -7.14 19.12 2.34
CA LEU A 80 -7.83 19.14 1.06
C LEU A 80 -8.67 20.41 0.92
N LYS A 81 -8.64 21.03 -0.27
CA LYS A 81 -9.53 22.15 -0.56
C LYS A 81 -11.01 21.73 -0.49
N ARG A 82 -11.83 22.63 0.03
CA ARG A 82 -13.29 22.52 0.13
C ARG A 82 -13.93 23.76 -0.51
N GLY A 83 -15.15 23.64 -1.02
CA GLY A 83 -15.85 24.78 -1.61
C GLY A 83 -17.02 24.38 -2.50
N ALA A 84 -17.81 25.37 -2.90
CA ALA A 84 -18.92 25.18 -3.84
C ALA A 84 -18.38 25.04 -5.27
N GLY A 85 -18.27 23.80 -5.77
CA GLY A 85 -17.78 23.51 -7.13
C GLY A 85 -17.15 22.13 -7.25
N VAL A 86 -16.61 21.80 -8.42
CA VAL A 86 -15.70 20.65 -8.59
C VAL A 86 -14.29 21.12 -8.21
N VAL A 87 -13.95 20.99 -6.95
CA VAL A 87 -12.67 21.50 -6.40
C VAL A 87 -11.55 20.46 -6.51
N THR A 88 -11.89 19.18 -6.34
CA THR A 88 -10.96 18.05 -6.46
C THR A 88 -11.24 17.30 -7.76
N SER A 89 -10.60 17.71 -8.85
CA SER A 89 -10.79 17.12 -10.20
C SER A 89 -9.87 15.95 -10.50
N ILE A 90 -8.90 15.67 -9.62
CA ILE A 90 -7.88 14.63 -9.80
C ILE A 90 -7.85 13.74 -8.56
N VAL A 91 -7.59 12.43 -8.77
CA VAL A 91 -7.33 11.49 -7.69
C VAL A 91 -6.19 12.02 -6.82
N THR A 92 -6.52 12.37 -5.57
CA THR A 92 -5.56 12.93 -4.62
C THR A 92 -5.23 11.88 -3.57
N ARG A 93 -3.93 11.57 -3.42
CA ARG A 93 -3.42 10.65 -2.40
C ARG A 93 -2.78 11.47 -1.29
N ILE A 94 -3.08 11.14 -0.04
CA ILE A 94 -2.49 11.77 1.14
C ILE A 94 -1.82 10.67 1.96
N HIS A 95 -0.59 10.92 2.40
CA HIS A 95 0.13 10.05 3.33
C HIS A 95 0.95 10.91 4.30
N ASN A 96 1.40 10.29 5.39
CA ASN A 96 2.27 10.96 6.35
C ASN A 96 3.66 11.22 5.74
N GLY A 97 4.29 12.34 6.10
CA GLY A 97 5.62 12.75 5.64
C GLY A 97 6.29 13.70 6.62
N GLN A 98 7.61 13.88 6.49
CA GLN A 98 8.39 14.76 7.37
C GLN A 98 8.07 16.25 7.18
N SER A 99 7.57 16.63 6.01
CA SER A 99 7.17 18.00 5.64
C SER A 99 5.95 17.99 4.74
N LEU A 100 5.26 19.13 4.64
CA LEU A 100 4.17 19.33 3.68
C LEU A 100 4.75 19.44 2.26
N THR A 101 4.50 18.41 1.44
CA THR A 101 4.96 18.34 0.05
C THR A 101 3.81 17.91 -0.86
N ALA A 102 3.75 18.47 -2.07
CA ALA A 102 2.78 18.09 -3.09
C ALA A 102 3.50 17.68 -4.37
N THR A 103 3.25 16.44 -4.82
CA THR A 103 3.80 15.90 -6.07
C THR A 103 2.66 15.61 -7.04
N LEU A 104 2.75 16.18 -8.24
CA LEU A 104 1.81 15.96 -9.32
C LEU A 104 2.36 14.88 -10.26
N TYR A 105 1.59 13.81 -10.44
CA TYR A 105 1.89 12.77 -11.42
C TYR A 105 1.01 12.97 -12.63
N PHE A 106 1.63 13.26 -13.77
CA PHE A 106 0.96 13.33 -15.06
C PHE A 106 1.09 12.00 -15.76
N LYS A 107 0.00 11.54 -16.38
CA LYS A 107 0.03 10.39 -17.28
C LYS A 107 0.84 10.76 -18.52
N SER A 108 1.55 9.79 -19.09
CA SER A 108 2.15 9.96 -20.41
C SER A 108 1.07 9.99 -21.50
N TRP A 109 1.42 10.45 -22.70
CA TRP A 109 0.51 10.35 -23.85
C TRP A 109 0.11 8.90 -24.15
N ASP A 110 1.04 7.97 -24.02
CA ASP A 110 0.78 6.55 -24.23
C ASP A 110 -0.21 5.99 -23.19
N ASP A 111 -0.07 6.38 -21.92
CA ASP A 111 -1.01 5.99 -20.87
C ASP A 111 -2.43 6.52 -21.12
N VAL A 112 -2.53 7.78 -21.58
CA VAL A 112 -3.81 8.41 -21.92
C VAL A 112 -4.46 7.69 -23.09
N ASN A 113 -3.71 7.43 -24.16
CA ASN A 113 -4.21 6.73 -25.35
C ASN A 113 -4.66 5.30 -24.99
N ALA A 114 -3.86 4.55 -24.21
CA ALA A 114 -4.22 3.21 -23.78
C ALA A 114 -5.49 3.17 -22.91
N GLU A 115 -5.72 4.18 -22.07
CA GLU A 115 -6.96 4.28 -21.28
C GLU A 115 -8.17 4.58 -22.15
N ILE A 116 -8.02 5.47 -23.15
CA ILE A 116 -9.06 5.74 -24.15
C ILE A 116 -9.39 4.46 -24.92
N GLU A 117 -8.39 3.75 -25.44
CA GLU A 117 -8.57 2.48 -26.16
C GLU A 117 -9.32 1.43 -25.33
N ARG A 118 -8.98 1.27 -24.05
CA ARG A 118 -9.70 0.36 -23.14
C ARG A 118 -11.15 0.80 -22.94
N ALA A 119 -11.41 2.10 -22.85
CA ALA A 119 -12.76 2.63 -22.71
C ALA A 119 -13.59 2.48 -23.99
N LEU A 120 -12.96 2.50 -25.18
CA LEU A 120 -13.62 2.33 -26.47
C LEU A 120 -14.28 0.95 -26.62
N VAL A 121 -13.83 -0.08 -25.90
CA VAL A 121 -14.50 -1.40 -25.86
C VAL A 121 -15.94 -1.32 -25.33
N LEU A 122 -16.27 -0.25 -24.58
CA LEU A 122 -17.61 -0.02 -24.06
C LEU A 122 -18.51 0.77 -25.01
N PHE A 123 -17.98 1.23 -26.15
CA PHE A 123 -18.78 1.89 -27.19
C PHE A 123 -19.37 0.85 -28.16
N PRO A 124 -20.62 1.06 -28.61
CA PRO A 124 -21.32 0.12 -29.50
C PRO A 124 -20.70 0.03 -30.89
#